data_AF-A0A7J7MMB3-F1
#
_entry.id   AF-A0A7J7MMB3-F1
#
_cell.length_a   1.000
_cell.length_b   1.000
_cell.length_c   1.000
_cell.angle_alpha   90.00
_cell.angle_beta   90.00
_cell.angle_gamma   90.00
#
_symmetry.space_group_name_H-M   'P 1'
#
loop_
_entity.id
_entity.type
_entity.pdbx_description
1 polymer ?
#
loop_
_entity_poly.entity_id
_entity_poly.type
_entity_poly.pdbx_seq_one_letter_code
_entity_poly.pdbx_strand_id
1 'polypeptide(L)'
;MGNEGPMFTVDEALASVGFGNFQDLVLVYVGMGWASKTMEMILFSFIGPAVQSDWGISSRQESFITSIVFSSMLIGAYLWGVVLDNHGRRVLRRNRETMKPNRTGPKPIAFSGF
;
A
#
# COMPACT_ATOMS: atom_id res chain seq x y z
N MET A 1 46.14 2.60 -3.85
CA MET A 1 45.39 2.75 -2.59
C MET A 1 43.94 3.05 -2.98
N GLY A 2 43.11 2.01 -3.04
CA GLY A 2 41.73 2.10 -3.52
C GLY A 2 40.83 2.79 -2.51
N ASN A 3 40.10 3.81 -2.95
CA ASN A 3 38.95 4.35 -2.24
C ASN A 3 37.76 3.44 -2.54
N GLU A 4 37.57 2.42 -1.73
CA GLU A 4 36.33 1.63 -1.69
C GLU A 4 35.48 2.24 -0.57
N GLY A 5 34.54 3.12 -0.93
CA GLY A 5 33.49 3.52 0.01
C GLY A 5 32.76 2.27 0.51
N PRO A 6 32.30 2.23 1.77
CA PRO A 6 31.70 1.02 2.34
C PRO A 6 30.52 0.57 1.46
N MET A 7 30.70 -0.54 0.73
CA MET A 7 29.63 -1.20 -0.01
C MET A 7 28.72 -1.89 1.00
N PHE A 8 27.82 -1.13 1.60
CA PHE A 8 26.74 -1.73 2.38
C PHE A 8 25.83 -2.49 1.41
N THR A 9 25.77 -3.81 1.60
CA THR A 9 24.76 -4.62 0.95
C THR A 9 23.39 -4.25 1.51
N VAL A 10 22.35 -4.36 0.68
CA VAL A 10 20.99 -3.95 1.05
C VAL A 10 20.52 -4.64 2.34
N ASP A 11 20.99 -5.87 2.55
CA ASP A 11 20.74 -6.67 3.75
C ASP A 11 21.37 -6.08 5.02
N GLU A 12 22.60 -5.56 4.92
CA GLU A 12 23.32 -4.95 6.06
C GLU A 12 22.70 -3.60 6.46
N ALA A 13 22.24 -2.83 5.46
CA ALA A 13 21.46 -1.62 5.69
C ALA A 13 20.10 -1.93 6.35
N LEU A 14 19.37 -2.95 5.88
CA LEU A 14 18.12 -3.39 6.51
C LEU A 14 18.33 -3.88 7.94
N ALA A 15 19.39 -4.67 8.19
CA ALA A 15 19.73 -5.15 9.51
C ALA A 15 20.04 -4.01 10.49
N SER A 16 20.71 -2.94 10.00
CA SER A 16 21.04 -1.77 10.82
C SER A 16 19.83 -0.87 11.17
N VAL A 17 18.75 -0.92 10.38
CA VAL A 17 17.53 -0.12 10.61
C VAL A 17 16.66 -0.71 11.73
N GLY A 18 16.80 -2.01 12.03
CA GLY A 18 16.09 -2.70 13.11
C GLY A 18 14.56 -2.83 12.92
N PHE A 19 13.93 -3.65 13.77
CA PHE A 19 12.46 -3.73 13.87
C PHE A 19 11.94 -2.61 14.75
N GLY A 20 11.22 -1.64 14.14
CA GLY A 20 10.61 -0.53 14.86
C GLY A 20 9.10 -0.70 15.03
N ASN A 21 8.49 0.11 15.90
CA ASN A 21 7.04 0.12 16.17
C ASN A 21 6.15 0.20 14.91
N PHE A 22 6.65 0.78 13.82
CA PHE A 22 5.95 0.84 12.53
C PHE A 22 5.80 -0.54 11.89
N GLN A 23 6.82 -1.41 11.99
CA GLN A 23 6.78 -2.75 11.42
C GLN A 23 5.77 -3.62 12.17
N ASP A 24 5.70 -3.51 13.49
CA ASP A 24 4.68 -4.20 14.30
C ASP A 24 3.26 -3.74 13.95
N LEU A 25 3.05 -2.44 13.76
CA LEU A 25 1.74 -1.91 13.37
C LEU A 25 1.32 -2.43 11.99
N VAL A 26 2.23 -2.42 11.02
CA VAL A 26 1.97 -2.97 9.67
C VAL A 26 1.74 -4.47 9.75
N LEU A 27 2.49 -5.20 10.57
CA LEU A 27 2.32 -6.64 10.78
C LEU A 27 0.93 -6.96 11.33
N VAL A 28 0.47 -6.24 12.35
CA VAL A 28 -0.88 -6.40 12.91
C VAL A 28 -1.94 -6.08 11.87
N TYR A 29 -1.77 -4.99 11.10
CA TYR A 29 -2.74 -4.58 10.09
C TYR A 29 -2.86 -5.60 8.95
N VAL A 30 -1.72 -6.04 8.39
CA VAL A 30 -1.69 -7.05 7.34
C VAL A 30 -2.19 -8.41 7.86
N GLY A 31 -1.78 -8.79 9.06
CA GLY A 31 -2.23 -10.01 9.72
C GLY A 31 -3.75 -10.03 9.94
N MET A 32 -4.34 -8.92 10.39
CA MET A 32 -5.78 -8.80 10.56
C MET A 32 -6.54 -8.86 9.23
N GLY A 33 -6.00 -8.23 8.18
CA GLY A 33 -6.54 -8.34 6.82
C GLY A 33 -6.54 -9.78 6.31
N TRP A 34 -5.45 -10.51 6.55
CA TRP A 34 -5.34 -11.93 6.21
C TRP A 34 -6.33 -12.79 7.00
N ALA A 35 -6.42 -12.59 8.32
CA ALA A 35 -7.36 -13.32 9.17
C ALA A 35 -8.81 -13.11 8.71
N SER A 36 -9.19 -11.86 8.41
CA SER A 36 -10.51 -11.53 7.87
C SER A 36 -10.76 -12.24 6.54
N LYS A 37 -9.77 -12.32 5.66
CA LYS A 37 -9.93 -12.98 4.37
C LYS A 37 -10.09 -14.49 4.52
N THR A 38 -9.36 -15.11 5.44
CA THR A 38 -9.50 -16.53 5.73
C THR A 38 -10.86 -16.84 6.35
N MET A 39 -11.35 -16.01 7.28
CA MET A 39 -12.68 -16.16 7.88
C MET A 39 -13.79 -16.10 6.82
N GLU A 40 -13.68 -15.19 5.86
CA GLU A 40 -14.60 -15.10 4.73
C GLU A 40 -14.58 -16.37 3.87
N MET A 41 -13.39 -16.90 3.55
CA MET A 41 -13.26 -18.15 2.77
C MET A 41 -13.84 -19.37 3.52
N ILE A 42 -13.65 -19.45 4.84
CA ILE A 42 -14.25 -20.49 5.67
C ILE A 42 -15.77 -20.39 5.59
N LEU A 43 -16.34 -19.20 5.75
CA LEU A 43 -17.78 -18.98 5.64
C LEU A 43 -18.32 -19.38 4.26
N PHE A 44 -17.64 -18.99 3.18
CA PHE A 44 -18.02 -19.39 1.83
C PHE A 44 -17.99 -20.90 1.63
N SER A 45 -17.07 -21.62 2.27
CA SER A 45 -17.01 -23.08 2.19
C SER A 45 -18.24 -23.78 2.78
N PHE A 46 -18.90 -23.17 3.77
CA PHE A 46 -20.13 -23.69 4.36
C PHE A 46 -21.37 -23.28 3.55
N ILE A 47 -21.40 -22.03 3.11
CA ILE A 47 -22.53 -21.48 2.35
C ILE A 47 -22.57 -22.07 0.93
N GLY A 48 -21.43 -22.38 0.32
CA GLY A 48 -21.34 -22.87 -1.06
C GLY A 48 -22.20 -24.12 -1.34
N PRO A 49 -22.02 -25.23 -0.60
CA PRO A 49 -22.84 -26.42 -0.76
C PRO A 49 -24.32 -26.19 -0.40
N ALA A 50 -24.59 -25.38 0.64
CA ALA A 50 -25.95 -25.06 1.07
C ALA A 50 -26.72 -24.28 -0.01
N VAL A 51 -26.08 -23.30 -0.64
CA VAL A 51 -26.65 -22.53 -1.75
C VAL A 51 -26.87 -23.38 -3.00
N GLN A 52 -25.97 -24.32 -3.32
CA GLN A 52 -26.20 -25.26 -4.42
C GLN A 52 -27.43 -26.15 -4.17
N SER A 53 -27.58 -26.65 -2.93
CA SER A 53 -28.72 -27.46 -2.51
C SER A 53 -30.04 -26.69 -2.59
N ASP A 54 -30.07 -25.47 -2.04
CA ASP A 54 -31.32 -24.71 -1.89
C ASP A 54 -31.81 -24.06 -3.19
N TRP A 55 -30.90 -23.67 -4.09
CA TRP A 55 -31.26 -23.04 -5.36
C TRP A 55 -31.32 -23.98 -6.57
N GLY A 56 -30.87 -25.24 -6.45
CA GLY A 56 -30.96 -26.22 -7.55
C GLY A 56 -30.33 -25.71 -8.85
N ILE A 57 -29.20 -25.03 -8.73
CA ILE A 57 -28.58 -24.24 -9.80
C ILE A 57 -28.13 -25.15 -10.96
N SER A 58 -28.60 -24.83 -12.17
CA SER A 58 -28.13 -25.49 -13.41
C SER A 58 -26.69 -25.06 -13.73
N SER A 59 -25.86 -25.94 -14.30
CA SER A 59 -24.43 -25.70 -14.61
C SER A 59 -24.15 -24.40 -15.39
N ARG A 60 -25.12 -23.91 -16.16
CA ARG A 60 -25.00 -22.62 -16.86
C ARG A 60 -25.00 -21.43 -15.88
N GLN A 61 -25.87 -21.44 -14.88
CA GLN A 61 -25.97 -20.37 -13.89
C GLN A 61 -24.76 -20.34 -12.96
N GLU A 62 -24.20 -21.50 -12.63
CA GLU A 62 -22.94 -21.61 -11.88
C GLU A 62 -21.79 -20.88 -12.61
N SER A 63 -21.69 -21.05 -13.93
CA SER A 63 -20.66 -20.37 -14.74
C SER A 63 -20.83 -18.84 -14.79
N PHE A 64 -22.06 -18.33 -14.69
CA PHE A 64 -22.30 -16.89 -14.61
C PHE A 64 -21.86 -16.32 -13.26
N ILE A 65 -22.14 -17.01 -12.16
CA ILE A 65 -21.75 -16.58 -10.82
C ILE A 65 -20.22 -16.52 -10.72
N THR A 66 -19.51 -17.54 -11.19
CA THR A 66 -18.04 -17.54 -11.18
C THR A 66 -17.46 -16.42 -12.05
N SER A 67 -18.05 -16.16 -13.22
CA SER A 67 -17.64 -15.03 -14.09
C SER A 67 -17.80 -13.67 -13.42
N ILE A 68 -18.89 -13.47 -12.67
CA ILE A 68 -19.13 -12.24 -11.89
C ILE A 68 -18.08 -12.10 -10.78
N VAL A 69 -17.76 -13.19 -10.07
CA VAL A 69 -16.72 -13.19 -9.03
C VAL A 69 -15.37 -12.79 -9.62
N PHE A 70 -14.96 -13.38 -10.75
CA PHE A 70 -13.70 -13.00 -11.41
C PHE A 70 -13.70 -11.54 -11.88
N SER A 71 -14.81 -11.07 -12.45
CA SER A 71 -14.95 -9.68 -12.88
C SER A 71 -14.85 -8.71 -11.70
N SER A 72 -15.46 -9.06 -10.57
CA SER A 72 -15.37 -8.25 -9.34
C SER A 72 -13.95 -8.15 -8.80
N MET A 73 -13.17 -9.24 -8.91
CA MET A 73 -11.79 -9.28 -8.45
C MET A 73 -10.88 -8.38 -9.30
N LEU A 74 -11.09 -8.35 -10.62
CA LEU A 74 -10.37 -7.44 -11.53
C LEU A 74 -10.69 -5.97 -11.23
N ILE A 75 -11.97 -5.64 -11.07
CA ILE A 75 -12.43 -4.28 -10.79
C ILE A 75 -11.92 -3.82 -9.43
N GLY A 76 -12.04 -4.67 -8.40
CA GLY A 76 -11.58 -4.37 -7.04
C GLY A 76 -10.07 -4.11 -6.99
N ALA A 77 -9.27 -4.96 -7.63
CA ALA A 77 -7.81 -4.79 -7.68
C ALA A 77 -7.41 -3.47 -8.37
N TYR A 78 -8.06 -3.15 -9.50
CA TYR A 78 -7.78 -1.92 -10.22
C TYR A 78 -8.14 -0.67 -9.40
N LEU A 79 -9.35 -0.63 -8.84
CA LEU A 79 -9.81 0.49 -8.04
C LEU A 79 -8.93 0.71 -6.80
N TRP A 80 -8.63 -0.34 -6.06
CA TRP A 80 -7.82 -0.22 -4.84
C TRP A 80 -6.37 0.17 -5.15
N GLY A 81 -5.79 -0.36 -6.24
CA GLY A 81 -4.46 0.04 -6.70
C GLY A 81 -4.39 1.55 -6.99
N VAL A 82 -5.35 2.08 -7.77
CA VAL A 82 -5.43 3.52 -8.09
C VAL A 82 -5.66 4.37 -6.84
N VAL A 83 -6.50 3.91 -5.90
CA VAL A 83 -6.78 4.63 -4.65
C VAL A 83 -5.53 4.70 -3.77
N LEU A 84 -4.79 3.59 -3.64
CA LEU A 84 -3.55 3.52 -2.87
C LEU A 84 -2.46 4.42 -3.47
N ASP A 85 -2.31 4.37 -4.79
CA ASP A 85 -1.37 5.24 -5.52
C ASP A 85 -1.68 6.73 -5.30
N ASN A 86 -2.96 7.10 -5.32
CA ASN A 86 -3.39 8.48 -5.11
C ASN A 86 -3.26 8.95 -3.66
N HIS A 87 -3.55 8.10 -2.68
CA HIS A 87 -3.44 8.46 -1.26
C HIS A 87 -1.97 8.56 -0.81
N GLY A 88 -1.10 7.64 -1.23
CA GLY A 88 0.32 7.67 -0.88
C GLY A 88 1.08 8.86 -1.46
N ARG A 89 0.81 9.24 -2.72
CA ARG A 89 1.53 10.33 -3.39
C ARG A 89 1.08 11.73 -2.93
N ARG A 90 -0.17 11.91 -2.50
CA ARG A 90 -0.68 13.21 -2.04
C ARG A 90 -0.12 13.65 -0.68
N VAL A 91 0.19 12.69 0.21
CA VAL A 91 0.83 12.99 1.51
C VAL A 91 2.18 13.66 1.32
N LEU A 92 2.98 13.23 0.33
CA LEU A 92 4.31 13.79 0.05
C LEU A 92 4.25 15.17 -0.63
N ARG A 93 3.24 15.44 -1.47
CA ARG A 93 3.09 16.74 -2.14
C ARG A 93 2.63 17.85 -1.20
N ARG A 94 1.86 17.53 -0.15
CA ARG A 94 1.34 18.52 0.81
C ARG A 94 2.42 19.10 1.74
N ASN A 95 3.50 18.37 2.03
CA ASN A 95 4.59 18.86 2.89
C ASN A 95 5.65 19.72 2.18
N ARG A 96 5.56 19.90 0.85
CA ARG A 96 6.54 20.71 0.10
C ARG A 96 6.25 22.22 0.17
N GLU A 97 5.03 22.62 0.55
CA GLU A 97 4.64 24.03 0.66
C GLU A 97 5.07 24.66 2.00
N THR A 98 5.26 23.86 3.05
CA THR A 98 5.76 24.30 4.36
C THR A 98 7.29 24.35 4.44
N MET A 99 8.00 23.78 3.46
CA MET A 99 9.47 23.78 3.35
C MET A 99 10.00 24.83 2.36
N LYS A 100 9.33 25.97 2.19
CA LYS A 100 10.03 27.14 1.64
C LYS A 100 11.01 27.66 2.69
N PRO A 101 12.33 27.64 2.46
CA PRO A 101 13.24 28.34 3.36
C PRO A 101 12.89 29.82 3.33
N ASN A 102 12.63 30.37 4.51
CA ASN A 102 12.51 31.80 4.74
C ASN A 102 13.82 32.46 4.26
N ARG A 103 13.84 32.93 3.01
CA ARG A 103 14.92 33.76 2.47
C ARG A 103 14.81 35.15 3.07
N THR A 104 15.15 35.27 4.34
CA THR A 104 15.50 36.54 4.98
C THR A 104 16.97 36.48 5.39
N GLY A 105 17.84 36.31 4.38
CA GLY A 105 19.25 36.70 4.53
C GLY A 105 19.36 38.22 4.43
N PRO A 106 20.29 38.86 5.16
CA PRO A 106 20.48 40.31 5.11
C PRO A 106 20.80 40.74 3.67
N LYS A 107 20.10 41.77 3.19
CA LYS A 107 20.35 42.36 1.87
C LYS A 107 21.79 42.89 1.84
N PRO A 108 22.59 42.62 0.79
CA PRO A 108 23.90 43.23 0.67
C PRO A 108 23.72 44.75 0.55
N ILE A 109 24.43 45.48 1.41
CA ILE A 109 24.52 46.94 1.39
C ILE A 109 25.23 47.28 0.08
N ALA A 110 24.50 47.86 -0.87
CA ALA A 110 25.07 48.42 -2.07
C ALA A 110 25.96 49.60 -1.65
N PHE A 111 27.28 49.42 -1.72
CA PHE A 111 28.21 50.55 -1.75
C PHE A 111 28.11 51.18 -3.15
N SER A 112 27.21 52.14 -3.28
CA SER A 112 27.23 53.12 -4.36
C SER A 112 27.85 54.41 -3.82
N GLY A 113 29.02 54.77 -4.35
CA GLY A 113 29.67 56.06 -4.10
C GLY A 113 30.96 55.94 -3.31
N PHE A 114 32.05 55.59 -3.98
CA PHE A 114 33.26 56.41 -4.18
C PHE A 114 34.21 55.66 -5.11
#